data_AF-A0A1Q6FXE0-F1
#
_entry.id   AF-A0A1Q6FXE0-F1
#
_cell.length_a   1.000
_cell.length_b   1.000
_cell.length_c   1.000
_cell.angle_alpha   90.00
_cell.angle_beta   90.00
_cell.angle_gamma   90.00
#
_symmetry.space_group_name_H-M   'P 1'
#
loop_
_entity.id
_entity.type
_entity.pdbx_description
1 polymer ?
#
loop_
_entity_poly.entity_id
_entity_poly.type
_entity_poly.pdbx_seq_one_letter_code
_entity_poly.pdbx_strand_id
1 'polypeptide(L)'
;MRLRVKAVQEFDQMYYEPEYKAKCHKRVWKRLGRYIFGISYQSYLDYLKMDVSDIPPTPFEARQAQRKLVDKLLERELERMKHPVRREKPEEWKKEPVEQG
;
A
#
# COMPACT_ATOMS: atom_id res chain seq x y z
N MET A 1 -4.79 0.44 20.62
CA MET A 1 -3.68 0.10 19.70
C MET A 1 -3.74 -1.35 19.18
N ARG A 2 -3.98 -2.36 20.03
CA ARG A 2 -3.82 -3.79 19.67
C ARG A 2 -4.72 -4.32 18.54
N LEU A 3 -5.96 -3.83 18.39
CA LEU A 3 -6.83 -4.19 17.26
C LEU A 3 -6.21 -3.85 15.89
N ARG A 4 -5.49 -2.72 15.81
CA ARG A 4 -4.77 -2.32 14.59
C ARG A 4 -3.61 -3.24 14.29
N VAL A 5 -2.91 -3.71 15.33
CA VAL A 5 -1.82 -4.69 15.22
C VAL A 5 -2.37 -6.00 14.66
N LYS A 6 -3.48 -6.50 15.20
CA LYS A 6 -4.17 -7.69 14.69
C LYS A 6 -4.56 -7.55 13.22
N ALA A 7 -5.16 -6.42 12.85
CA ALA A 7 -5.53 -6.15 11.45
C ALA A 7 -4.32 -6.12 10.50
N VAL A 8 -3.17 -5.63 10.96
CA VAL A 8 -1.92 -5.64 10.18
C VAL A 8 -1.38 -7.07 10.01
N GLN A 9 -1.45 -7.90 11.05
CA GLN A 9 -1.01 -9.29 10.99
C GLN A 9 -1.87 -10.14 10.06
N GLU A 10 -3.20 -10.04 10.19
CA GLU A 10 -4.12 -10.74 9.30
C GLU A 10 -4.00 -10.25 7.85
N PHE A 11 -3.75 -8.95 7.66
CA PHE A 11 -3.46 -8.40 6.35
C PHE A 11 -2.17 -8.97 5.74
N ASP A 12 -1.08 -9.00 6.49
CA ASP A 12 0.18 -9.56 6.00
C ASP A 12 0.03 -11.04 5.65
N GLN A 13 -0.63 -11.83 6.48
CA GLN A 13 -0.91 -13.25 6.22
C GLN A 13 -1.69 -13.50 4.91
N MET A 14 -2.56 -12.58 4.50
CA MET A 14 -3.33 -12.73 3.25
C MET A 14 -2.47 -12.56 1.99
N TYR A 15 -1.35 -11.85 2.06
CA TYR A 15 -0.57 -11.42 0.88
C TYR A 15 0.90 -11.85 0.92
N TYR A 16 1.41 -12.20 2.08
CA TYR A 16 2.78 -12.67 2.28
C TYR A 16 2.93 -14.11 1.79
N GLU A 17 3.91 -14.35 0.93
CA GLU A 17 4.34 -15.69 0.54
C GLU A 17 5.85 -15.81 0.76
N PRO A 18 6.32 -16.68 1.68
CA PRO A 18 7.73 -16.74 2.08
C PRO A 18 8.67 -17.12 0.94
N GLU A 19 8.23 -18.02 0.06
CA GLU A 19 9.04 -18.51 -1.05
C GLU A 19 9.02 -17.58 -2.28
N TYR A 20 8.13 -16.59 -2.29
CA TYR A 20 7.98 -15.68 -3.42
C TYR A 20 8.45 -14.27 -3.08
N LYS A 21 9.68 -13.92 -3.50
CA LYS A 21 10.31 -12.61 -3.22
C LYS A 21 9.47 -11.40 -3.65
N ALA A 22 8.58 -11.55 -4.63
CA ALA A 22 7.67 -10.49 -5.06
C ALA A 22 6.53 -10.22 -4.06
N LYS A 23 6.30 -11.13 -3.10
CA LYS A 23 5.29 -11.07 -2.04
C LYS A 23 5.91 -11.09 -0.62
N CYS A 24 7.15 -10.62 -0.47
CA CYS A 24 7.74 -10.45 0.86
C CYS A 24 7.06 -9.30 1.65
N HIS A 25 7.19 -9.29 2.99
CA HIS A 25 6.63 -8.24 3.87
C HIS A 25 6.91 -6.82 3.39
N LYS A 26 8.15 -6.56 2.95
CA LYS A 26 8.55 -5.23 2.45
C LYS A 26 7.74 -4.80 1.23
N ARG A 27 7.42 -5.74 0.33
CA ARG A 27 6.66 -5.47 -0.89
C ARG A 27 5.17 -5.30 -0.61
N VAL A 28 4.62 -6.14 0.27
CA VAL A 28 3.26 -6.03 0.78
C VAL A 28 3.05 -4.66 1.45
N TRP A 29 3.95 -4.28 2.36
CA TRP A 29 3.94 -2.95 2.97
C TRP A 29 4.06 -1.82 1.94
N LYS A 30 5.05 -1.87 1.04
CA LYS A 30 5.32 -0.78 0.09
C LYS A 30 4.15 -0.52 -0.86
N ARG A 31 3.47 -1.58 -1.32
CA ARG A 31 2.37 -1.47 -2.28
C ARG A 31 1.05 -1.09 -1.64
N LEU A 32 0.76 -1.63 -0.45
CA LEU A 32 -0.58 -1.57 0.13
C LEU A 32 -0.55 -1.15 1.60
N GLY A 33 0.32 -1.77 2.40
CA GLY A 33 0.35 -1.53 3.84
C GLY A 33 0.61 -0.07 4.22
N ARG A 34 1.48 0.64 3.50
CA ARG A 34 1.75 2.07 3.72
C ARG A 34 0.51 2.93 3.49
N TYR A 35 -0.29 2.63 2.45
CA TYR A 35 -1.48 3.41 2.12
C TYR A 35 -2.67 3.09 3.04
N ILE A 36 -2.85 1.81 3.36
CA ILE A 36 -3.97 1.34 4.19
C ILE A 36 -3.75 1.72 5.65
N PHE A 37 -2.54 1.47 6.17
CA PHE A 37 -2.26 1.63 7.58
C PHE A 37 -1.47 2.89 7.90
N GLY A 38 -0.92 3.63 6.94
CA GLY A 38 -0.20 4.87 7.23
C GLY A 38 0.99 4.74 8.19
N ILE A 39 1.59 3.53 8.30
CA ILE A 39 2.70 3.26 9.22
C ILE A 39 4.02 3.08 8.48
N SER A 40 5.12 3.38 9.19
CA SER A 40 6.48 3.12 8.71
C SER A 40 6.70 1.61 8.54
N TYR A 41 7.70 1.24 7.74
CA TYR A 41 8.06 -0.17 7.59
C TYR A 41 8.57 -0.79 8.90
N GLN A 42 9.27 0.00 9.72
CA GLN A 42 9.75 -0.47 11.01
C GLN A 42 8.56 -0.83 11.92
N SER A 43 7.62 0.10 12.08
CA SER A 43 6.41 -0.13 12.86
C SER A 43 5.58 -1.31 12.34
N TYR A 44 5.58 -1.51 11.02
CA TYR A 44 4.96 -2.69 10.39
C TYR A 44 5.61 -3.99 10.87
N LEU A 45 6.93 -4.09 10.83
CA LEU A 45 7.67 -5.26 11.32
C LEU A 45 7.49 -5.47 12.83
N ASP A 46 7.46 -4.39 13.60
CA ASP A 46 7.22 -4.46 15.05
C ASP A 46 5.83 -5.04 15.32
N TYR A 47 4.81 -4.61 14.56
CA TYR A 47 3.45 -5.14 14.67
C TYR A 47 3.35 -6.61 14.30
N LEU A 48 4.12 -7.10 13.34
CA LEU A 48 4.14 -8.54 12.99
C LEU A 48 4.67 -9.42 14.14
N LYS A 49 5.50 -8.87 15.02
CA LYS A 49 6.13 -9.60 16.14
C LYS A 49 5.34 -9.51 17.45
N MET A 50 4.40 -8.56 17.54
CA MET A 50 3.62 -8.34 18.75
C MET A 50 2.63 -9.48 19.00
N ASP A 51 2.55 -9.95 20.24
CA ASP A 51 1.52 -10.90 20.63
C ASP A 51 0.14 -10.23 20.71
N VAL A 52 -0.83 -10.84 20.05
CA VAL A 52 -2.26 -10.47 20.00
C VAL A 52 -3.15 -11.73 19.99
N SER A 53 -2.66 -12.80 20.61
CA SER A 53 -3.37 -14.07 20.78
C SER A 53 -4.66 -13.92 21.59
N ASP A 54 -4.72 -12.92 22.48
CA ASP A 54 -5.90 -12.55 23.26
C ASP A 54 -7.03 -11.93 22.44
N ILE A 55 -6.73 -11.46 21.21
CA ILE A 55 -7.70 -10.82 20.34
C ILE A 55 -8.33 -11.86 19.43
N PRO A 56 -9.66 -12.01 19.43
CA PRO A 56 -10.34 -12.94 18.54
C PRO A 56 -10.04 -12.59 17.08
N PRO A 57 -10.01 -13.59 16.19
CA PRO A 57 -9.79 -13.34 14.78
C PRO A 57 -10.92 -12.48 14.21
N THR A 58 -10.59 -11.63 13.22
CA THR A 58 -11.60 -10.81 12.54
C THR A 58 -12.67 -11.70 11.92
N PRO A 59 -13.98 -11.38 12.01
CA PRO A 59 -15.02 -12.20 11.41
C PRO A 59 -14.78 -12.46 9.91
N PHE A 60 -15.19 -13.62 9.42
CA PHE A 60 -14.94 -14.06 8.04
C PHE A 60 -15.44 -13.06 7.00
N GLU A 61 -16.62 -12.50 7.20
CA GLU A 61 -17.25 -11.51 6.34
C GLU A 61 -16.40 -10.24 6.22
N ALA A 62 -15.87 -9.75 7.35
CA ALA A 62 -15.00 -8.59 7.39
C ALA A 62 -13.67 -8.87 6.68
N ARG A 63 -13.08 -10.07 6.86
CA ARG A 63 -11.88 -10.48 6.10
C ARG A 63 -12.15 -10.55 4.60
N GLN A 64 -13.29 -11.11 4.17
CA GLN A 64 -13.66 -11.12 2.75
C GLN A 64 -13.83 -9.72 2.17
N ALA A 65 -14.50 -8.82 2.90
CA ALA A 65 -14.70 -7.45 2.48
C ALA A 65 -13.36 -6.72 2.33
N GLN A 66 -12.45 -6.91 3.29
CA GLN A 66 -11.09 -6.38 3.24
C GLN A 66 -10.32 -6.93 2.03
N ARG A 67 -10.38 -8.23 1.77
CA ARG A 67 -9.74 -8.85 0.60
C ARG A 67 -10.27 -8.26 -0.71
N LYS A 68 -11.59 -8.17 -0.89
CA LYS A 68 -12.21 -7.56 -2.07
C LYS A 68 -11.77 -6.11 -2.28
N LEU A 69 -11.67 -5.33 -1.20
CA LEU A 69 -11.20 -3.94 -1.29
C LEU A 69 -9.75 -3.88 -1.74
N VAL A 70 -8.88 -4.70 -1.15
CA VAL A 70 -7.46 -4.71 -1.47
C VAL A 70 -7.21 -5.22 -2.89
N ASP A 71 -7.95 -6.23 -3.35
CA ASP A 71 -7.86 -6.73 -4.72
C ASP A 71 -8.22 -5.62 -5.73
N LYS A 72 -9.28 -4.85 -5.48
CA LYS A 72 -9.64 -3.66 -6.29
C LYS A 72 -8.55 -2.58 -6.28
N LEU A 73 -7.90 -2.36 -5.13
CA LEU A 73 -6.80 -1.39 -5.03
C LEU A 73 -5.56 -1.88 -5.79
N LEU A 74 -5.26 -3.16 -5.73
CA LEU A 74 -4.15 -3.77 -6.46
C LEU A 74 -4.38 -3.71 -7.96
N GLU A 75 -5.59 -4.00 -8.42
CA GLU A 75 -5.99 -3.90 -9.83
C GLU A 75 -5.82 -2.46 -10.34
N ARG A 76 -6.31 -1.46 -9.57
CA ARG A 76 -6.11 -0.04 -9.90
C ARG A 76 -4.63 0.32 -10.00
N GLU A 77 -3.79 -0.17 -9.09
CA GLU A 77 -2.36 0.10 -9.12
C GLU A 77 -1.65 -0.56 -10.31
N LEU A 78 -2.06 -1.78 -10.68
CA LEU A 78 -1.59 -2.46 -11.88
C LEU A 78 -1.98 -1.67 -13.14
N GLU A 79 -3.22 -1.17 -13.22
CA GLU A 79 -3.66 -0.33 -14.34
C GLU A 79 -2.88 0.99 -14.42
N ARG A 80 -2.59 1.63 -13.28
CA ARG A 80 -1.70 2.81 -13.23
C ARG A 80 -0.28 2.52 -13.71
N MET A 81 0.24 1.33 -13.43
CA MET A 81 1.56 0.91 -13.93
C MET A 81 1.56 0.63 -15.43
N LYS A 82 0.46 0.07 -15.98
CA LYS A 82 0.31 -0.16 -17.42
C LYS A 82 0.17 1.14 -18.21
N HIS A 83 -0.53 2.12 -17.65
CA HIS A 83 -0.75 3.42 -18.26
C HIS A 83 -0.08 4.50 -17.42
N PRO A 84 1.26 4.63 -17.47
CA PRO A 84 1.93 5.72 -16.81
C PRO A 84 1.41 7.02 -17.41
N VAL A 85 0.64 7.78 -16.62
CA VAL A 85 0.21 9.13 -16.99
C VAL A 85 1.49 9.90 -17.27
N ARG A 86 1.77 10.15 -18.55
CA ARG A 86 2.88 10.99 -18.98
C ARG A 86 2.64 12.33 -18.28
N ARG A 87 3.51 12.71 -17.35
CA ARG A 87 3.53 14.09 -16.86
C ARG A 87 3.80 14.94 -18.09
N GLU A 88 2.78 15.61 -18.61
CA GLU A 88 2.99 16.70 -19.53
C GLU A 88 3.86 17.71 -18.78
N LYS A 89 5.07 17.96 -19.29
CA LYS A 89 5.90 19.05 -18.78
C LYS A 89 5.05 20.33 -18.91
N PRO A 90 5.03 21.21 -17.90
CA PRO A 90 4.47 22.53 -18.10
C PRO A 90 5.23 23.15 -19.28
N GLU A 91 4.52 23.58 -20.32
CA GLU A 91 5.11 24.25 -21.46
C GLU A 91 5.98 25.40 -20.95
N GLU A 92 7.27 25.38 -21.34
CA GLU A 92 8.17 26.52 -21.17
C GLU A 92 7.55 27.70 -21.93
N TRP A 93 6.92 28.60 -21.19
CA TRP A 93 6.43 29.87 -21.70
C TRP A 93 7.60 30.61 -22.34
N LYS A 94 7.61 30.68 -23.67
CA LYS A 94 8.57 31.49 -24.43
C LYS A 94 8.46 32.92 -23.91
N LYS A 95 9.49 33.41 -23.22
CA LYS A 95 9.64 34.84 -22.96
C LYS A 95 9.95 35.50 -24.30
N GLU A 96 9.03 36.31 -24.79
CA GLU A 96 9.32 37.24 -25.88
C GLU A 96 10.41 38.21 -25.42
N PRO A 97 11.39 38.56 -26.28
CA PRO A 97 12.35 39.59 -25.95
C PRO A 97 11.63 40.94 -25.94
N VAL A 98 11.63 41.61 -24.79
CA VAL A 98 11.32 43.04 -24.72
C VAL A 98 12.44 43.78 -25.45
N GLU A 99 12.13 44.31 -26.63
CA GLU A 99 12.95 45.30 -27.30
C GLU A 99 12.91 46.59 -26.48
N GLN A 100 14.08 47.03 -26.00
CA GLN A 100 14.27 48.39 -25.51
C GLN A 100 14.78 49.23 -26.68
N GLY A 101 13.95 50.18 -27.13
CA GLY A 101 14.28 51.25 -28.06
C GLY A 101 13.75 52.56 -27.54
#